data_AF-V5GLU1-F1
#
_entry.id   AF-V5GLU1-F1
#
_cell.length_a   1.000
_cell.length_b   1.000
_cell.length_c   1.000
_cell.angle_alpha   90.00
_cell.angle_beta   90.00
_cell.angle_gamma   90.00
#
_symmetry.space_group_name_H-M   'P 1'
#
loop_
_entity.id
_entity.type
_entity.pdbx_description
1 polymer ?
#
loop_
_entity_poly.entity_id
_entity_poly.type
_entity_poly.pdbx_seq_one_letter_code
_entity_poly.pdbx_strand_id
1 'polypeptide(L)'
;LLNVIRSVTRNGRSIILTAVLALILVYMFSIIGYMFFKDDFIVSVKKKTDETCESDLTGSKYKDGSDEYCELIDPGEEKKERACDSLIMCILTTLNQGLRNGGGIGDILRAPSSEEALFVPRVIYDLLFFFVVIIIVLNLIFGVIIDTFADLRTEKQHKEVILKDTCFICGSNRSAFDNKIVNFEDHIKNEHNMWHYLYFIVLIRVKDPTEFTGPESYVYDMVK
;
A
#
# COMPACT_ATOMS: atom_id res chain seq x y z
N LEU A 1 -4.10 10.39 -9.62
CA LEU A 1 -3.00 9.56 -9.07
C LEU A 1 -2.47 10.11 -7.74
N LEU A 2 -2.07 11.39 -7.64
CA LEU A 2 -1.59 11.99 -6.37
C LEU A 2 -2.57 11.81 -5.19
N ASN A 3 -3.88 11.97 -5.42
CA ASN A 3 -4.90 11.77 -4.38
C ASN A 3 -4.98 10.31 -3.87
N VAL A 4 -4.62 9.34 -4.72
CA VAL A 4 -4.60 7.91 -4.38
C VAL A 4 -3.36 7.57 -3.56
N ILE A 5 -2.21 8.16 -3.88
CA ILE A 5 -0.99 7.99 -3.07
C ILE A 5 -1.19 8.65 -1.70
N ARG A 6 -1.83 9.82 -1.67
CA ARG A 6 -2.11 10.56 -0.43
C ARG A 6 -2.97 9.76 0.56
N SER A 7 -3.90 8.93 0.09
CA SER A 7 -4.72 8.09 0.98
C SER A 7 -3.88 7.06 1.72
N VAL A 8 -3.02 6.35 0.99
CA VAL A 8 -2.13 5.34 1.56
C VAL A 8 -1.11 5.98 2.51
N THR A 9 -0.57 7.17 2.19
CA THR A 9 0.43 7.82 3.05
C THR A 9 -0.17 8.50 4.28
N ARG A 10 -1.46 8.90 4.26
CA ARG A 10 -2.06 9.67 5.35
C ARG A 10 -2.21 8.85 6.64
N ASN A 11 -2.72 7.63 6.54
CA ASN A 11 -2.76 6.70 7.68
C ASN A 11 -1.68 5.63 7.55
N GLY A 12 -0.53 6.00 6.96
CA GLY A 12 0.59 5.08 6.74
C GLY A 12 1.07 4.41 8.02
N ARG A 13 0.98 5.09 9.19
CA ARG A 13 1.30 4.48 10.49
C ARG A 13 0.44 3.25 10.79
N SER A 14 -0.87 3.33 10.56
CA SER A 14 -1.78 2.20 10.80
C SER A 14 -1.50 1.05 9.83
N ILE A 15 -1.24 1.36 8.56
CA ILE A 15 -0.88 0.35 7.54
C ILE A 15 0.46 -0.32 7.87
N ILE A 16 1.45 0.44 8.33
CA ILE A 16 2.73 -0.11 8.76
C ILE A 16 2.55 -1.01 9.99
N LEU A 17 1.77 -0.59 10.98
CA LEU A 17 1.49 -1.40 12.17
C LEU A 17 0.77 -2.72 11.81
N THR A 18 -0.19 -2.68 10.89
CA THR A 18 -0.90 -3.90 10.44
C THR A 18 0.02 -4.79 9.59
N ALA A 19 0.88 -4.22 8.76
CA ALA A 19 1.90 -4.97 8.02
C ALA A 19 2.95 -5.61 8.94
N VAL A 20 3.36 -4.92 10.00
CA VAL A 20 4.26 -5.46 11.03
C VAL A 20 3.58 -6.60 11.78
N LEU A 21 2.31 -6.46 12.16
CA LEU A 21 1.54 -7.54 12.76
C LEU A 21 1.42 -8.75 11.82
N ALA A 22 1.16 -8.52 10.53
CA ALA A 22 1.16 -9.56 9.50
C ALA A 22 2.50 -10.30 9.46
N LEU A 23 3.61 -9.56 9.46
CA LEU A 23 4.96 -10.12 9.41
C LEU A 23 5.28 -10.93 10.67
N ILE A 24 4.89 -10.46 11.85
CA ILE A 24 5.05 -11.19 13.12
C ILE A 24 4.25 -12.50 13.08
N LEU A 25 3.00 -12.47 12.62
CA LEU A 25 2.19 -13.68 12.50
C LEU A 25 2.83 -14.68 11.53
N VAL A 26 3.20 -14.22 10.33
CA VAL A 26 3.89 -15.06 9.35
C VAL A 26 5.17 -15.65 9.93
N TYR A 27 5.96 -14.85 10.65
CA TYR A 27 7.18 -15.32 11.31
C TYR A 27 6.91 -16.45 12.32
N MET A 28 5.87 -16.32 13.14
CA MET A 28 5.47 -17.37 14.09
C MET A 28 5.05 -18.65 13.37
N PHE A 29 4.26 -18.55 12.30
CA PHE A 29 3.88 -19.70 11.48
C PHE A 29 5.12 -20.34 10.81
N SER A 30 6.06 -19.55 10.27
CA SER A 30 7.29 -20.06 9.67
C SER A 30 8.20 -20.78 10.67
N ILE A 31 8.28 -20.35 11.93
CA ILE A 31 9.01 -21.09 12.98
C ILE A 31 8.35 -22.46 13.22
N ILE A 32 7.03 -22.50 13.37
CA ILE A 32 6.28 -23.74 13.59
C ILE A 32 6.47 -24.67 12.39
N GLY A 33 6.36 -24.13 11.16
CA GLY A 33 6.64 -24.86 9.93
C GLY A 33 8.06 -25.41 9.86
N TYR A 34 9.06 -24.62 10.24
CA TYR A 34 10.46 -25.06 10.27
C TYR A 34 10.72 -26.15 11.31
N MET A 35 10.07 -26.10 12.48
CA MET A 35 10.28 -27.08 13.54
C MET A 35 9.59 -28.42 13.28
N PHE A 36 8.38 -28.41 12.68
CA PHE A 36 7.55 -29.61 12.56
C PHE A 36 7.39 -30.14 11.13
N PHE A 37 7.48 -29.27 10.11
CA PHE A 37 7.12 -29.59 8.73
C PHE A 37 8.22 -29.27 7.71
N LYS A 38 9.48 -29.10 8.16
CA LYS A 38 10.61 -28.72 7.31
C LYS A 38 10.73 -29.57 6.03
N ASP A 39 10.60 -30.88 6.16
CA ASP A 39 10.80 -31.83 5.06
C ASP A 39 9.67 -31.80 4.01
N ASP A 40 8.52 -31.19 4.32
CA ASP A 40 7.39 -31.07 3.40
C ASP A 40 7.45 -29.82 2.50
N PHE A 41 8.40 -28.90 2.75
CA PHE A 41 8.60 -27.70 1.94
C PHE A 41 9.40 -28.02 0.67
N ILE A 42 8.70 -28.51 -0.34
CA ILE A 42 9.27 -28.91 -1.62
C ILE A 42 8.71 -28.02 -2.73
N VAL A 43 9.60 -27.26 -3.39
CA VAL A 43 9.24 -26.37 -4.49
C VAL A 43 9.76 -26.95 -5.80
N SER A 44 8.95 -26.95 -6.85
CA SER A 44 9.41 -27.27 -8.21
C SER A 44 10.14 -26.07 -8.83
N VAL A 45 11.39 -26.29 -9.22
CA VAL A 45 12.25 -25.29 -9.84
C VAL A 45 12.66 -25.80 -11.22
N LYS A 46 12.62 -24.92 -12.23
CA LYS A 46 13.15 -25.22 -13.56
C LYS A 46 14.67 -25.13 -13.51
N LYS A 47 15.37 -26.16 -13.98
CA LYS A 47 16.83 -26.11 -14.08
C LYS A 47 17.21 -25.03 -15.09
N LYS A 48 18.11 -24.12 -14.70
CA LYS A 48 18.71 -23.18 -15.64
C LYS A 48 19.64 -24.01 -16.53
N THR A 49 19.38 -24.07 -17.83
CA THR A 49 20.36 -24.59 -18.79
C THR A 49 21.56 -23.66 -18.74
N ASP A 50 22.71 -24.19 -18.32
CA ASP A 50 23.96 -23.46 -18.42
C ASP A 50 24.21 -23.14 -19.90
N GLU A 51 24.27 -21.85 -20.24
CA GLU A 51 24.50 -21.32 -21.60
C GLU A 51 25.92 -21.64 -22.14
N THR A 52 26.67 -22.55 -21.50
CA THR A 52 28.05 -22.91 -21.90
C THR A 52 28.13 -24.12 -22.81
N CYS A 53 27.01 -24.77 -23.12
CA CYS A 53 26.96 -25.88 -24.08
C CYS A 53 26.56 -25.36 -25.47
N GLU A 54 27.49 -24.73 -26.19
CA GLU A 54 27.32 -24.52 -27.64
C GLU A 54 27.33 -25.88 -28.34
N SER A 55 26.15 -26.29 -28.84
CA SER A 55 26.01 -27.48 -29.66
C SER A 55 26.51 -27.18 -31.08
N ASP A 56 27.78 -27.47 -31.36
CA ASP A 56 28.21 -27.57 -32.74
C ASP A 56 27.69 -28.87 -33.37
N LEU A 57 27.10 -28.72 -34.56
CA LEU A 57 26.29 -29.68 -35.29
C LEU A 57 27.07 -30.87 -35.90
N THR A 58 28.19 -31.27 -35.30
CA THR A 58 29.00 -32.39 -35.79
C THR A 58 29.29 -33.35 -34.65
N GLY A 59 28.75 -34.57 -34.77
CA GLY A 59 28.90 -35.63 -33.79
C GLY A 59 30.35 -36.04 -33.57
N SER A 60 31.05 -35.36 -32.67
CA SER A 60 32.36 -35.76 -32.17
C SER A 60 32.48 -35.39 -30.71
N LYS A 61 32.45 -36.41 -29.85
CA LYS A 61 32.74 -36.32 -28.41
C LYS A 61 34.21 -35.96 -28.22
N TYR A 62 34.50 -34.81 -27.62
CA TYR A 62 35.80 -34.54 -27.02
C TYR A 62 35.64 -34.36 -25.51
N LYS A 63 36.50 -35.09 -24.76
CA LYS A 63 36.69 -34.94 -23.32
C LYS A 63 37.66 -33.80 -23.07
N ASP A 64 37.33 -32.91 -22.15
CA ASP A 64 38.34 -32.16 -21.43
C ASP A 64 38.09 -32.22 -19.91
N GLY A 65 39.11 -32.67 -19.20
CA GLY A 65 39.55 -32.10 -17.91
C GLY A 65 38.74 -32.27 -16.62
N SER A 66 37.44 -32.54 -16.62
CA SER A 66 36.67 -32.70 -15.37
C SER A 66 35.62 -33.78 -15.50
N ASP A 67 35.55 -34.67 -14.51
CA ASP A 67 34.56 -35.75 -14.37
C ASP A 67 33.14 -35.19 -14.11
N GLU A 68 32.62 -34.38 -15.04
CA GLU A 68 31.26 -33.87 -14.99
C GLU A 68 30.56 -34.20 -16.32
N TYR A 69 29.66 -35.17 -16.23
CA TYR A 69 28.82 -35.60 -17.34
C TYR A 69 27.84 -34.45 -17.64
N CYS A 70 27.96 -33.79 -18.79
CA CYS A 70 26.92 -32.87 -19.25
C CYS A 70 25.65 -33.69 -19.54
N GLU A 71 24.75 -33.70 -18.56
CA GLU A 71 23.45 -34.32 -18.67
C GLU A 71 22.61 -33.48 -19.64
N LEU A 72 22.29 -34.03 -20.81
CA LEU A 72 21.31 -33.48 -21.73
C LEU A 72 19.95 -33.53 -21.04
N ILE A 73 19.63 -32.49 -20.29
CA ILE A 73 18.37 -32.39 -19.57
C ILE A 73 17.35 -31.81 -20.54
N ASP A 74 16.26 -32.55 -20.74
CA ASP A 74 15.11 -32.07 -21.46
C ASP A 74 14.69 -30.70 -20.87
N PRO A 75 14.46 -29.65 -21.69
CA PRO A 75 14.08 -28.31 -21.22
C PRO A 75 12.70 -28.23 -20.53
N GLY A 76 12.21 -29.34 -20.00
CA GLY A 76 10.93 -29.49 -19.29
C GLY A 76 10.99 -30.30 -17.99
N GLU A 77 12.14 -30.79 -17.52
CA GLU A 77 12.19 -31.50 -16.23
C GLU A 77 12.12 -30.54 -15.03
N GLU A 78 11.05 -30.66 -14.23
CA GLU A 78 10.88 -29.94 -12.98
C GLU A 78 11.66 -30.63 -11.85
N LYS A 79 12.70 -29.97 -11.34
CA LYS A 79 13.46 -30.47 -10.19
C LYS A 79 12.78 -30.02 -8.90
N LYS A 80 12.57 -30.95 -7.98
CA LYS A 80 12.04 -30.68 -6.64
C LYS A 80 13.18 -30.27 -5.71
N GLU A 81 13.16 -29.04 -5.21
CA GLU A 81 14.15 -28.51 -4.27
C GLU A 81 13.52 -28.18 -2.92
N ARG A 82 14.29 -28.36 -1.84
CA ARG A 82 13.84 -28.06 -0.48
C ARG A 82 13.95 -26.56 -0.23
N ALA A 83 12.84 -25.88 0.04
CA ALA A 83 12.80 -24.43 0.16
C ALA A 83 12.95 -23.90 1.61
N CYS A 84 12.96 -24.80 2.59
CA CYS A 84 12.96 -24.45 4.03
C CYS A 84 14.20 -25.04 4.75
N ASP A 85 15.39 -25.03 4.14
CA ASP A 85 16.60 -25.55 4.80
C ASP A 85 17.11 -24.66 5.96
N SER A 86 16.92 -23.35 5.83
CA SER A 86 17.18 -22.35 6.88
C SER A 86 15.89 -21.62 7.27
N LEU A 87 15.85 -21.11 8.51
CA LEU A 87 14.69 -20.36 9.02
C LEU A 87 14.36 -19.14 8.13
N ILE A 88 15.39 -18.43 7.66
CA ILE A 88 15.22 -17.27 6.78
C ILE A 88 14.60 -17.67 5.44
N MET A 89 15.08 -18.76 4.82
CA MET A 89 14.50 -19.26 3.56
C MET A 89 13.06 -19.73 3.77
N CYS A 90 12.74 -20.31 4.93
CA CYS A 90 11.37 -20.69 5.27
C CYS A 90 10.45 -19.47 5.37
N ILE A 91 10.88 -18.40 6.06
CA ILE A 91 10.13 -17.14 6.16
C ILE A 91 9.90 -16.53 4.78
N LEU A 92 10.94 -16.45 3.95
CA LEU A 92 10.82 -15.89 2.59
C LEU A 92 9.90 -16.73 1.70
N THR A 93 9.98 -18.06 1.80
CA THR A 93 9.11 -18.99 1.07
C THR A 93 7.66 -18.83 1.53
N THR A 94 7.39 -18.77 2.84
CA THR A 94 6.06 -18.51 3.39
C THR A 94 5.50 -17.15 2.96
N LEU A 95 6.31 -16.08 3.01
CA LEU A 95 5.88 -14.75 2.61
C LEU A 95 5.58 -14.67 1.11
N ASN A 96 6.46 -15.21 0.26
CA ASN A 96 6.32 -15.07 -1.18
C ASN A 96 5.28 -16.04 -1.75
N GLN A 97 5.37 -17.33 -1.42
CA GLN A 97 4.49 -18.35 -2.01
C GLN A 97 3.22 -18.54 -1.19
N GLY A 98 3.31 -18.48 0.15
CA GLY A 98 2.15 -18.65 1.03
C GLY A 98 1.15 -17.49 0.96
N LEU A 99 1.60 -16.23 0.87
CA LEU A 99 0.67 -15.08 0.76
C LEU A 99 0.20 -14.82 -0.67
N ARG A 100 1.04 -15.06 -1.68
CA ARG A 100 0.75 -14.68 -3.07
C ARG A 100 -0.11 -15.69 -3.82
N ASN A 101 -0.01 -16.97 -3.50
CA ASN A 101 -0.72 -18.03 -4.24
C ASN A 101 -2.21 -18.15 -3.86
N GLY A 102 -2.70 -17.35 -2.91
CA GLY A 102 -4.13 -17.20 -2.62
C GLY A 102 -4.74 -18.31 -1.76
N GLY A 103 -4.33 -19.58 -1.91
CA GLY A 103 -4.81 -20.71 -1.08
C GLY A 103 -4.03 -20.93 0.22
N GLY A 104 -2.99 -20.13 0.47
CA GLY A 104 -2.18 -20.20 1.69
C GLY A 104 -0.94 -21.08 1.54
N ILE A 105 -0.37 -21.48 2.68
CA ILE A 105 0.85 -22.29 2.70
C ILE A 105 0.60 -23.76 2.32
N GLY A 106 -0.63 -24.27 2.51
CA GLY A 106 -0.96 -25.67 2.20
C GLY A 106 -0.73 -26.05 0.72
N ASP A 107 -0.80 -25.09 -0.20
CA ASP A 107 -0.61 -25.32 -1.64
C ASP A 107 0.86 -25.56 -2.04
N ILE A 108 1.82 -25.06 -1.24
CA ILE A 108 3.24 -25.26 -1.54
C ILE A 108 3.82 -26.49 -0.85
N LEU A 109 3.28 -26.86 0.31
CA LEU A 109 3.78 -28.04 0.99
C LEU A 109 3.23 -29.31 0.31
N ARG A 110 4.02 -30.38 0.38
CA ARG A 110 3.61 -31.70 -0.11
C ARG A 110 2.28 -32.12 0.55
N ALA A 111 1.36 -32.65 -0.25
CA ALA A 111 0.11 -33.24 0.22
C ALA A 111 0.42 -34.38 1.21
N PRO A 112 -0.05 -34.30 2.47
CA PRO A 112 0.21 -35.34 3.46
C PRO A 112 -0.60 -36.60 3.14
N SER A 113 -0.03 -37.77 3.40
CA SER A 113 -0.78 -39.02 3.27
C SER A 113 -1.69 -39.23 4.49
N SER A 114 -2.82 -39.92 4.32
CA SER A 114 -3.78 -40.21 5.41
C SER A 114 -3.22 -41.14 6.49
N GLU A 115 -2.08 -41.78 6.24
CA GLU A 115 -1.42 -42.74 7.14
C GLU A 115 -0.40 -42.07 8.06
N GLU A 116 -0.01 -40.81 7.78
CA GLU A 116 0.94 -40.06 8.59
C GLU A 116 0.27 -39.54 9.88
N ALA A 117 0.90 -39.78 11.04
CA ALA A 117 0.40 -39.30 12.34
C ALA A 117 0.27 -37.76 12.42
N LEU A 118 0.99 -37.03 11.57
CA LEU A 118 0.98 -35.56 11.49
C LEU A 118 -0.07 -35.01 10.53
N PHE A 119 -0.92 -35.86 9.92
CA PHE A 119 -1.96 -35.44 8.98
C PHE A 119 -2.92 -34.40 9.59
N VAL A 120 -3.51 -34.70 10.75
CA VAL A 120 -4.50 -33.79 11.39
C VAL A 120 -3.87 -32.47 11.87
N PRO A 121 -2.73 -32.48 12.60
CA PRO A 121 -2.03 -31.24 12.94
C PRO A 121 -1.66 -30.39 11.72
N ARG A 122 -1.30 -31.03 10.61
CA ARG A 122 -0.97 -30.33 9.36
C ARG A 122 -2.18 -29.64 8.74
N VAL A 123 -3.32 -30.33 8.62
CA VAL A 123 -4.54 -29.73 8.08
C VAL A 123 -4.99 -28.53 8.93
N ILE A 124 -4.91 -28.65 10.26
CA ILE A 124 -5.23 -27.54 11.17
C ILE A 124 -4.27 -26.37 10.97
N TYR A 125 -2.97 -26.63 10.82
CA TYR A 125 -1.96 -25.60 10.57
C TYR A 125 -2.23 -24.85 9.25
N ASP A 126 -2.53 -25.57 8.16
CA ASP A 126 -2.82 -24.97 6.85
C ASP A 126 -4.11 -24.13 6.88
N LEU A 127 -5.18 -24.63 7.53
CA LEU A 127 -6.43 -23.89 7.71
C LEU A 127 -6.27 -22.65 8.59
N LEU A 128 -5.52 -22.75 9.70
CA LEU A 128 -5.27 -21.61 10.57
C LEU A 128 -4.47 -20.53 9.85
N PHE A 129 -3.45 -20.90 9.08
CA PHE A 129 -2.71 -19.96 8.26
C PHE A 129 -3.63 -19.25 7.26
N PHE A 130 -4.48 -20.00 6.55
CA PHE A 130 -5.42 -19.44 5.59
C PHE A 130 -6.41 -18.45 6.23
N PHE A 131 -7.12 -18.86 7.28
CA PHE A 131 -8.11 -17.98 7.92
C PHE A 131 -7.48 -16.77 8.61
N VAL A 132 -6.39 -16.96 9.36
CA VAL A 132 -5.79 -15.87 10.14
C VAL A 132 -5.00 -14.94 9.24
N VAL A 133 -4.08 -15.47 8.42
CA VAL A 133 -3.14 -14.63 7.68
C VAL A 133 -3.77 -14.15 6.37
N ILE A 134 -4.42 -15.02 5.59
CA ILE A 134 -5.01 -14.61 4.32
C ILE A 134 -6.33 -13.86 4.55
N ILE A 135 -7.30 -14.49 5.20
CA ILE A 135 -8.64 -13.90 5.30
C ILE A 135 -8.68 -12.71 6.26
N ILE A 136 -8.15 -12.82 7.47
CA ILE A 136 -8.27 -11.72 8.45
C ILE A 136 -7.27 -10.61 8.13
N VAL A 137 -5.98 -10.92 8.02
CA VAL A 137 -4.94 -9.88 7.95
C VAL A 137 -4.94 -9.13 6.61
N LEU A 138 -5.03 -9.80 5.45
CA LEU A 138 -5.07 -9.08 4.18
C LEU A 138 -6.36 -8.23 4.05
N ASN A 139 -7.52 -8.76 4.47
CA ASN A 139 -8.76 -7.97 4.42
C ASN A 139 -8.76 -6.81 5.43
N LEU A 140 -8.05 -6.93 6.56
CA LEU A 140 -7.85 -5.82 7.48
C LEU A 140 -7.00 -4.72 6.83
N ILE A 141 -5.92 -5.06 6.11
CA ILE A 141 -5.10 -4.08 5.38
C ILE A 141 -5.96 -3.35 4.33
N PHE A 142 -6.72 -4.08 3.51
CA PHE A 142 -7.63 -3.45 2.55
C PHE A 142 -8.73 -2.63 3.24
N GLY A 143 -9.26 -3.10 4.37
CA GLY A 143 -10.23 -2.38 5.18
C GLY A 143 -9.73 -1.02 5.64
N VAL A 144 -8.51 -0.95 6.20
CA VAL A 144 -7.87 0.32 6.61
C VAL A 144 -7.68 1.24 5.41
N ILE A 145 -7.26 0.70 4.26
CA ILE A 145 -7.09 1.50 3.04
C ILE A 145 -8.45 2.06 2.59
N ILE A 146 -9.51 1.26 2.52
CA ILE A 146 -10.85 1.71 2.11
C ILE A 146 -11.39 2.78 3.05
N ASP A 147 -11.20 2.60 4.36
CA ASP A 147 -11.58 3.58 5.37
C ASP A 147 -10.87 4.92 5.15
N THR A 148 -9.56 4.90 4.88
CA THR A 148 -8.81 6.14 4.57
C THR A 148 -9.31 6.86 3.32
N PHE A 149 -9.76 6.09 2.31
CA PHE A 149 -10.31 6.65 1.08
C PHE A 149 -11.68 7.30 1.34
N ALA A 150 -12.50 6.67 2.18
CA ALA A 150 -13.77 7.22 2.62
C ALA A 150 -13.55 8.55 3.38
N ASP A 151 -12.60 8.59 4.32
CA ASP A 151 -12.27 9.81 5.07
C ASP A 151 -11.81 10.96 4.17
N LEU A 152 -10.91 10.69 3.22
CA LEU A 152 -10.45 11.72 2.29
C LEU A 152 -11.56 12.27 1.41
N ARG A 153 -12.50 11.41 1.02
CA ARG A 153 -13.68 11.83 0.27
C ARG A 153 -14.57 12.73 1.11
N THR A 154 -14.85 12.33 2.35
CA THR A 154 -15.66 13.11 3.30
C THR A 154 -15.03 14.46 3.60
N GLU A 155 -13.71 14.53 3.84
CA GLU A 155 -13.03 15.79 4.08
C GLU A 155 -13.05 16.71 2.85
N LYS A 156 -12.83 16.15 1.64
CA LYS A 156 -12.92 16.92 0.40
C LYS A 156 -14.32 17.49 0.24
N GLN A 157 -15.35 16.67 0.42
CA GLN A 157 -16.74 17.12 0.33
C GLN A 157 -17.05 18.18 1.38
N HIS A 158 -16.60 18.00 2.62
CA HIS A 158 -16.77 18.97 3.70
C HIS A 158 -16.13 20.33 3.37
N LYS A 159 -14.91 20.32 2.81
CA LYS A 159 -14.25 21.55 2.33
C LYS A 159 -15.02 22.23 1.21
N GLU A 160 -15.52 21.47 0.24
CA GLU A 160 -16.33 22.03 -0.85
C GLU A 160 -17.67 22.60 -0.35
N VAL A 161 -18.29 21.98 0.66
CA VAL A 161 -19.51 22.50 1.30
C VAL A 161 -19.20 23.81 2.04
N ILE A 162 -18.16 23.84 2.90
CA ILE A 162 -17.77 25.07 3.61
C ILE A 162 -17.50 26.21 2.62
N LEU A 163 -16.74 25.95 1.55
CA LEU A 163 -16.40 26.97 0.55
C LEU A 163 -17.63 27.51 -0.19
N LYS A 164 -18.69 26.71 -0.34
CA LYS A 164 -19.93 27.11 -1.03
C LYS A 164 -20.93 27.79 -0.09
N ASP A 165 -21.00 27.34 1.15
CA ASP A 165 -22.04 27.73 2.10
C ASP A 165 -21.55 28.73 3.15
N THR A 166 -20.27 29.06 3.21
CA THR A 166 -19.75 30.06 4.16
C THR A 166 -19.01 31.16 3.44
N CYS A 167 -19.25 32.40 3.85
CA CYS A 167 -18.50 33.55 3.31
C CYS A 167 -17.05 33.53 3.85
N PHE A 168 -16.07 33.63 2.96
CA PHE A 168 -14.65 33.60 3.30
C PHE A 168 -14.20 34.72 4.26
N ILE A 169 -14.82 35.91 4.18
CA ILE A 169 -14.41 37.09 4.94
C ILE A 169 -15.08 37.13 6.32
N CYS A 170 -16.40 36.96 6.38
CA CYS A 170 -17.15 37.11 7.65
C CYS A 170 -17.51 35.78 8.32
N GLY A 171 -17.29 34.64 7.68
CA GLY A 171 -17.62 33.31 8.21
C GLY A 171 -19.12 33.04 8.36
N SER A 172 -20.00 33.92 7.87
CA SER A 172 -21.45 33.72 7.94
C SER A 172 -21.89 32.63 6.98
N ASN A 173 -22.77 31.76 7.46
CA ASN A 173 -23.35 30.69 6.64
C ASN A 173 -24.41 31.27 5.69
N ARG A 174 -24.57 30.65 4.52
CA ARG A 174 -25.56 30.97 3.50
C ARG A 174 -26.97 31.05 4.09
N SER A 175 -27.30 30.15 5.00
CA SER A 175 -28.60 30.13 5.70
C SER A 175 -28.90 31.40 6.51
N ALA A 176 -27.88 32.18 6.90
CA ALA A 176 -28.07 33.45 7.58
C ALA A 176 -28.61 34.58 6.66
N PHE A 177 -28.63 34.35 5.34
CA PHE A 177 -29.09 35.30 4.34
C PHE A 177 -30.48 34.97 3.79
N ASP A 178 -31.04 33.80 4.09
CA ASP A 178 -32.35 33.35 3.57
C ASP A 178 -33.51 34.29 3.95
N ASN A 179 -33.41 34.96 5.09
CA ASN A 179 -34.41 35.93 5.59
C ASN A 179 -33.96 37.38 5.49
N LYS A 180 -32.88 37.67 4.76
CA LYS A 180 -32.33 39.02 4.58
C LYS A 180 -32.65 39.55 3.19
N ILE A 181 -32.60 40.87 3.05
CA ILE A 181 -32.84 41.55 1.76
C ILE A 181 -31.70 41.28 0.77
N VAL A 182 -30.46 41.12 1.27
CA VAL A 182 -29.27 40.85 0.46
C VAL A 182 -29.07 39.34 0.35
N ASN A 183 -28.97 38.83 -0.88
CA ASN A 183 -28.71 37.42 -1.14
C ASN A 183 -27.23 37.06 -0.90
N PHE A 184 -26.94 35.80 -0.59
CA PHE A 184 -25.59 35.32 -0.32
C PHE A 184 -24.64 35.55 -1.51
N GLU A 185 -25.11 35.32 -2.74
CA GLU A 185 -24.33 35.51 -3.95
C GLU A 185 -23.95 36.98 -4.20
N ASP A 186 -24.81 37.92 -3.85
CA ASP A 186 -24.51 39.35 -3.96
C ASP A 186 -23.57 39.81 -2.84
N HIS A 187 -23.75 39.27 -1.63
CA HIS A 187 -22.87 39.50 -0.50
C HIS A 187 -21.42 39.10 -0.83
N ILE A 188 -21.17 37.91 -1.38
CA ILE A 188 -19.80 37.47 -1.70
C ILE A 188 -19.19 38.20 -2.91
N LYS A 189 -20.01 38.70 -3.85
CA LYS A 189 -19.52 39.34 -5.07
C LYS A 189 -19.25 40.83 -4.89
N ASN A 190 -20.11 41.52 -4.16
CA ASN A 190 -20.10 42.99 -4.08
C ASN A 190 -19.62 43.49 -2.71
N GLU A 191 -20.09 42.91 -1.60
CA GLU A 191 -19.72 43.37 -0.25
C GLU A 191 -18.40 42.73 0.22
N HIS A 192 -18.32 41.40 0.19
CA HIS A 192 -17.22 40.59 0.71
C HIS A 192 -16.46 39.86 -0.40
N ASN A 193 -16.05 40.60 -1.42
CA ASN A 193 -15.24 40.06 -2.49
C ASN A 193 -13.78 39.89 -2.07
N MET A 194 -13.27 38.66 -2.04
CA MET A 194 -11.89 38.36 -1.62
C MET A 194 -10.82 39.15 -2.40
N TRP A 195 -11.04 39.45 -3.68
CA TRP A 195 -10.07 40.15 -4.52
C TRP A 195 -10.00 41.63 -4.20
N HIS A 196 -11.11 42.26 -3.80
CA HIS A 196 -11.11 43.66 -3.39
C HIS A 196 -10.24 43.89 -2.15
N TYR A 197 -10.24 42.95 -1.21
CA TYR A 197 -9.32 42.98 -0.07
C TYR A 197 -7.86 42.90 -0.50
N LEU A 198 -7.53 42.00 -1.43
CA LEU A 198 -6.16 41.88 -1.96
C LEU A 198 -5.73 43.16 -2.70
N TYR A 199 -6.59 43.73 -3.54
CA TYR A 199 -6.31 44.98 -4.25
C TYR A 199 -6.10 46.14 -3.29
N PHE A 200 -6.88 46.22 -2.22
CA PHE A 200 -6.73 47.26 -1.20
C PHE A 200 -5.40 47.13 -0.43
N ILE A 201 -4.97 45.91 -0.10
CA ILE A 201 -3.66 45.67 0.52
C ILE A 201 -2.53 46.10 -0.43
N VAL A 202 -2.60 45.76 -1.72
CA VAL A 202 -1.60 46.18 -2.71
C VAL A 202 -1.60 47.70 -2.87
N LEU A 203 -2.77 48.34 -2.90
CA LEU A 203 -2.90 49.80 -2.98
C LEU A 203 -2.18 50.47 -1.81
N ILE A 204 -2.45 50.06 -0.58
CA ILE A 204 -1.83 50.61 0.63
C ILE A 204 -0.30 50.41 0.63
N ARG A 205 0.21 49.36 -0.02
CA ARG A 205 1.66 49.10 -0.11
C ARG A 205 2.38 49.96 -1.15
N VAL A 206 1.67 50.41 -2.19
CA VAL A 206 2.27 51.14 -3.33
C VAL A 206 2.00 52.64 -3.26
N LYS A 207 0.85 53.04 -2.72
CA LYS A 207 0.44 54.44 -2.60
C LYS A 207 1.30 55.17 -1.56
N ASP A 208 1.59 56.44 -1.81
CA ASP A 208 2.39 57.26 -0.90
C ASP A 208 1.65 57.46 0.44
N PRO A 209 2.31 57.26 1.60
CA PRO A 209 1.67 57.43 2.91
C PRO A 209 1.07 58.82 3.17
N THR A 210 1.57 59.87 2.49
CA THR A 210 1.04 61.23 2.61
C THR A 210 -0.30 61.41 1.89
N GLU A 211 -0.66 60.51 0.97
CA GLU A 211 -1.92 60.55 0.21
C GLU A 211 -2.99 59.61 0.77
N PHE A 212 -2.71 58.94 1.90
CA PHE A 212 -3.68 58.06 2.53
C PHE A 212 -4.89 58.84 3.04
N THR A 213 -6.07 58.30 2.74
CA THR A 213 -7.32 58.72 3.39
C THR A 213 -7.33 58.27 4.85
N GLY A 214 -8.18 58.85 5.70
CA GLY A 214 -8.28 58.47 7.12
C GLY A 214 -8.42 56.94 7.36
N PRO A 215 -9.33 56.24 6.66
CA PRO A 215 -9.43 54.78 6.76
C PRO A 215 -8.21 54.03 6.23
N GLU A 216 -7.57 54.49 5.16
CA GLU A 216 -6.35 53.88 4.62
C GLU A 216 -5.20 53.99 5.62
N SER A 217 -5.01 55.16 6.25
CA SER A 217 -4.00 55.35 7.31
C SER A 217 -4.26 54.44 8.50
N TYR A 218 -5.52 54.32 8.94
CA TYR A 218 -5.88 53.40 10.02
C TYR A 218 -5.52 51.95 9.69
N VAL A 219 -5.87 51.48 8.49
CA VAL A 219 -5.53 50.11 8.07
C VAL A 219 -4.02 49.94 7.90
N TYR A 220 -3.32 50.94 7.36
CA TYR A 220 -1.86 50.92 7.24
C TYR A 220 -1.19 50.79 8.62
N ASP A 221 -1.64 51.56 9.61
CA ASP A 221 -1.12 51.51 10.98
C ASP A 221 -1.39 50.18 11.67
N MET A 222 -2.49 49.49 11.34
CA MET A 222 -2.80 48.15 11.85
C MET A 222 -2.02 47.02 11.16
N VAL A 223 -1.57 47.24 9.91
CA VAL A 223 -0.84 46.26 9.10
C VAL A 223 0.68 46.39 9.24
N LYS A 224 1.16 47.56 9.68
CA LYS A 224 2.57 47.87 9.93
C LYS A 224 3.12 47.11 11.14
#